data_AF-A0A2G3ANT1-F1
#
_entry.id   AF-A0A2G3ANT1-F1
#
_cell.length_a   1.000
_cell.length_b   1.000
_cell.length_c   1.000
_cell.angle_alpha   90.00
_cell.angle_beta   90.00
_cell.angle_gamma   90.00
#
_symmetry.space_group_name_H-M   'P 1'
#
loop_
_entity.id
_entity.type
_entity.pdbx_description
1 polymer ?
#
loop_
_entity_poly.entity_id
_entity_poly.type
_entity_poly.pdbx_seq_one_letter_code
_entity_poly.pdbx_strand_id
1 'polypeptide(L)'
;MWQGILQIRAHIDVPWCIYEDFNSPLHSEDRLGGNPIAESKTKDFQKIVEDLNLVDMKATGGHFTSANKHVWSKIDRAISNEVWVMQYGSITAQFQEQIL
;
A
#
# COMPACT_ATOMS: atom_id res chain seq x y z
N MET A 1 -9.29 6.36 -7.80
CA MET A 1 -8.10 5.48 -7.68
C MET A 1 -8.51 4.01 -7.84
N TRP A 2 -9.14 3.42 -6.83
CA TRP A 2 -9.67 2.06 -6.76
C TRP A 2 -10.25 1.46 -8.05
N GLN A 3 -11.23 2.13 -8.66
CA GLN A 3 -11.83 1.66 -9.91
C GLN A 3 -10.81 1.53 -11.05
N GLY A 4 -9.80 2.40 -11.11
CA GLY A 4 -8.72 2.33 -12.10
C GLY A 4 -7.85 1.09 -11.93
N ILE A 5 -7.57 0.69 -10.68
CA ILE A 5 -6.80 -0.53 -10.38
C ILE A 5 -7.60 -1.78 -10.81
N LEU A 6 -8.92 -1.78 -10.60
CA LEU A 6 -9.80 -2.85 -11.11
C LEU A 6 -9.75 -2.95 -12.65
N GLN A 7 -9.70 -1.81 -13.36
CA GLN A 7 -9.59 -1.80 -14.82
C GLN A 7 -8.24 -2.32 -15.32
N ILE A 8 -7.15 -2.08 -14.59
CA ILE A 8 -5.82 -2.61 -14.91
C ILE A 8 -5.85 -4.14 -14.95
N ARG A 9 -6.41 -4.81 -13.94
CA ARG A 9 -6.49 -6.29 -13.93
C ARG A 9 -7.27 -6.85 -15.12
N ALA A 10 -8.33 -6.17 -15.55
CA ALA A 10 -9.16 -6.68 -16.65
C ALA A 10 -8.44 -6.73 -18.01
N HIS A 11 -7.29 -6.05 -18.15
CA HIS A 11 -6.62 -5.85 -19.44
C HIS A 11 -5.11 -6.12 -19.44
N ILE A 12 -4.50 -6.45 -18.29
CA ILE A 12 -3.05 -6.55 -18.13
C ILE A 12 -2.66 -7.89 -17.50
N ASP A 13 -2.09 -8.77 -18.33
CA ASP A 13 -1.52 -10.08 -17.92
C ASP A 13 0.02 -10.04 -17.75
N VAL A 14 0.61 -8.85 -17.75
CA VAL A 14 2.07 -8.65 -17.57
C VAL A 14 2.40 -8.27 -16.11
N PRO A 15 3.66 -8.41 -15.67
CA PRO A 15 4.11 -7.87 -14.38
C PRO A 15 3.79 -6.39 -14.25
N TRP A 16 3.15 -5.98 -13.15
CA TRP A 16 2.97 -4.57 -12.84
C TRP A 16 3.04 -4.29 -11.34
N CYS A 17 3.46 -3.07 -11.01
CA CYS A 17 3.39 -2.51 -9.67
C CYS A 17 2.88 -1.07 -9.71
N ILE A 18 2.24 -0.64 -8.63
CA ILE A 18 1.81 0.74 -8.37
C ILE A 18 2.56 1.22 -7.14
N TYR A 19 3.26 2.35 -7.27
CA TYR A 19 3.97 3.03 -6.19
C TYR A 19 3.32 4.40 -5.99
N GLU A 20 2.46 4.55 -4.98
CA GLU A 20 1.67 5.78 -4.76
C GLU A 20 1.32 6.01 -3.28
N ASP A 21 0.87 7.23 -2.99
CA ASP A 21 0.17 7.62 -1.76
C ASP A 21 -1.31 7.22 -1.84
N PHE A 22 -1.69 6.17 -1.12
CA PHE A 22 -3.06 5.67 -1.08
C PHE A 22 -3.98 6.49 -0.17
N ASN A 23 -3.44 7.46 0.58
CA ASN A 23 -4.14 8.27 1.58
C ASN A 23 -4.93 7.45 2.61
N SER A 24 -4.62 6.16 2.74
CA SER A 24 -5.30 5.24 3.64
C SER A 24 -4.36 4.13 4.15
N PRO A 25 -4.34 3.88 5.48
CA PRO A 25 -3.72 2.68 6.04
C PRO A 25 -4.38 1.40 5.48
N LEU A 26 -3.62 0.31 5.37
CA LEU A 26 -4.15 -0.98 4.92
C LEU A 26 -4.68 -1.80 6.10
N HIS A 27 -3.99 -1.77 7.24
CA HIS A 27 -4.36 -2.43 8.49
C HIS A 27 -4.28 -1.48 9.69
N SER A 28 -4.73 -1.94 10.86
CA SER A 28 -4.66 -1.18 12.11
C SER A 28 -3.23 -0.84 12.52
N GLU A 29 -2.30 -1.77 12.27
CA GLU A 29 -0.89 -1.69 12.64
C GLU A 29 -0.15 -0.63 11.82
N ASP A 30 -0.72 -0.26 10.67
CA ASP A 30 -0.21 0.81 9.81
C ASP A 30 -0.48 2.21 10.38
N ARG A 31 -1.06 2.31 11.58
CA ARG A 31 -1.13 3.55 12.36
C ARG A 31 -0.58 3.34 13.77
N LEU A 32 0.25 4.29 14.18
CA LEU A 32 0.72 4.41 15.55
C LEU A 32 0.21 5.72 16.17
N GLY A 33 -0.36 5.62 17.38
CA GLY A 33 -0.92 6.75 18.10
C GLY A 33 -2.30 7.22 17.58
N GLY A 34 -2.90 8.18 18.28
CA GLY A 34 -4.23 8.68 17.98
C GLY A 34 -5.37 7.69 18.28
N ASN A 35 -6.53 7.95 17.68
CA ASN A 35 -7.71 7.08 17.81
C ASN A 35 -7.62 5.88 16.85
N PRO A 36 -8.29 4.75 17.19
CA PRO A 36 -8.44 3.62 16.28
C PRO A 36 -8.93 4.04 14.89
N ILE A 37 -8.40 3.38 13.85
CA ILE A 37 -8.84 3.61 12.48
C ILE A 37 -10.25 3.05 12.32
N ALA A 38 -11.18 3.87 11.84
CA ALA A 38 -12.51 3.39 11.48
C ALA A 38 -12.42 2.45 10.28
N GLU A 39 -13.10 1.31 10.32
CA GLU A 39 -13.09 0.31 9.23
C GLU A 39 -13.42 0.90 7.86
N SER A 40 -14.32 1.90 7.82
CA SER A 40 -14.67 2.62 6.59
C SER A 40 -13.48 3.26 5.86
N LYS A 41 -12.35 3.49 6.55
CA LYS A 41 -11.12 4.02 5.95
C LYS A 41 -10.29 2.94 5.26
N THR A 42 -10.25 1.73 5.80
CA THR A 42 -9.40 0.64 5.29
C THR A 42 -10.15 -0.31 4.35
N LYS A 43 -11.47 -0.44 4.50
CA LYS A 43 -12.29 -1.49 3.86
C LYS A 43 -12.17 -1.54 2.35
N ASP A 44 -12.25 -0.40 1.66
CA ASP A 44 -12.18 -0.38 0.20
C ASP A 44 -10.78 -0.78 -0.30
N PHE A 45 -9.73 -0.37 0.42
CA PHE A 45 -8.36 -0.73 0.08
C PHE A 45 -8.12 -2.23 0.32
N GLN A 46 -8.52 -2.74 1.48
CA GLN A 46 -8.44 -4.17 1.81
C GLN A 46 -9.17 -5.02 0.78
N LYS A 47 -10.41 -4.62 0.42
CA LYS A 47 -11.20 -5.34 -0.59
C LYS A 47 -10.50 -5.43 -1.93
N ILE A 48 -9.82 -4.37 -2.37
CA ILE A 48 -9.13 -4.36 -3.67
C ILE A 48 -7.86 -5.21 -3.63
N VAL A 49 -7.13 -5.16 -2.51
CA VAL A 49 -5.97 -6.04 -2.31
C VAL A 49 -6.39 -7.50 -2.36
N GLU A 50 -7.51 -7.86 -1.71
CA GLU A 50 -8.07 -9.21 -1.71
C GLU A 50 -8.61 -9.61 -3.10
N ASP A 51 -9.52 -8.82 -3.69
CA ASP A 51 -10.16 -9.15 -4.97
C ASP A 51 -9.13 -9.32 -6.11
N LEU A 52 -8.04 -8.55 -6.05
CA LEU A 52 -7.03 -8.54 -7.09
C LEU A 52 -5.77 -9.37 -6.75
N ASN A 53 -5.71 -10.03 -5.59
CA ASN A 53 -4.52 -10.74 -5.08
C ASN A 53 -3.26 -9.85 -5.13
N LEU A 54 -3.37 -8.60 -4.68
CA LEU A 54 -2.24 -7.68 -4.67
C LEU A 54 -1.31 -7.99 -3.50
N VAL A 55 -0.03 -7.75 -3.73
CA VAL A 55 1.03 -7.96 -2.73
C VAL A 55 1.62 -6.61 -2.38
N ASP A 56 1.60 -6.27 -1.09
CA ASP A 56 2.40 -5.17 -0.54
C ASP A 56 3.88 -5.55 -0.63
N MET A 57 4.61 -4.86 -1.50
CA MET A 57 6.00 -5.18 -1.80
C MET A 57 6.88 -4.91 -0.57
N LYS A 58 7.97 -5.65 -0.47
CA LYS A 58 8.98 -5.39 0.56
C LYS A 58 9.50 -3.96 0.41
N ALA A 59 9.54 -3.24 1.52
CA ALA A 59 10.03 -1.88 1.58
C ALA A 59 11.27 -1.78 2.48
N THR A 60 12.17 -0.86 2.13
CA THR A 60 13.30 -0.45 2.95
C THR A 60 13.13 1.03 3.35
N GLY A 61 13.70 1.40 4.51
CA GLY A 61 13.50 2.72 5.12
C GLY A 61 12.42 2.72 6.22
N GLY A 62 11.84 3.89 6.47
CA GLY A 62 10.84 4.08 7.51
C GLY A 62 9.54 3.33 7.24
N HIS A 63 9.00 2.64 8.26
CA HIS A 63 7.74 1.93 8.15
C HIS A 63 6.54 2.88 7.97
N PHE A 64 6.56 4.03 8.64
CA PHE A 64 5.55 5.08 8.50
C PHE A 64 6.02 6.14 7.50
N THR A 65 5.11 6.57 6.64
CA THR A 65 5.40 7.47 5.53
C THR A 65 4.73 8.83 5.69
N SER A 66 3.82 8.96 6.66
CA SER A 66 3.18 10.20 7.05
C SER A 66 3.16 10.35 8.58
N ALA A 67 3.29 11.58 9.06
CA ALA A 67 3.18 11.91 10.47
C ALA A 67 2.42 13.22 10.69
N ASN A 68 1.59 13.25 11.73
CA ASN A 68 0.86 14.43 12.19
C ASN A 68 0.79 14.43 13.72
N LYS A 69 1.57 15.33 14.35
CA LYS A 69 1.72 15.44 15.81
C LYS A 69 2.18 14.11 16.43
N HIS A 70 1.27 13.40 17.09
CA HIS A 70 1.52 12.12 17.78
C HIS A 70 0.87 10.94 17.04
N VAL A 71 0.60 11.10 15.75
CA VAL A 71 0.00 10.07 14.89
C VAL A 71 0.92 9.82 13.71
N TRP A 72 1.34 8.57 13.53
CA TRP A 72 2.13 8.11 12.38
C TRP A 72 1.29 7.15 11.56
N SER A 73 1.43 7.17 10.24
CA SER A 73 0.65 6.31 9.35
C SER A 73 1.47 5.87 8.14
N LYS A 74 1.31 4.61 7.73
CA LYS A 74 1.85 4.06 6.48
C LYS A 74 0.79 4.16 5.39
N ILE A 75 0.89 5.22 4.58
CA ILE A 75 -0.09 5.53 3.52
C ILE A 75 0.52 5.47 2.11
N ASP A 76 1.84 5.59 1.99
CA ASP A 76 2.56 5.34 0.75
C ASP A 76 2.92 3.84 0.68
N ARG A 77 2.60 3.20 -0.45
CA ARG A 77 2.90 1.78 -0.67
C ARG A 77 3.33 1.50 -2.10
N ALA A 78 4.06 0.41 -2.22
CA ALA A 78 4.32 -0.25 -3.48
C ALA A 78 3.51 -1.55 -3.49
N ILE A 79 2.48 -1.63 -4.32
CA ILE A 79 1.64 -2.83 -4.45
C ILE A 79 1.82 -3.43 -5.83
N SER A 80 1.83 -4.75 -5.93
CA SER A 80 2.09 -5.46 -7.19
C SER A 80 1.15 -6.63 -7.39
N ASN A 81 0.99 -7.08 -8.63
CA ASN A 81 0.33 -8.36 -8.89
C ASN A 81 1.27 -9.54 -8.60
N GLU A 82 0.72 -10.75 -8.54
CA GLU A 82 1.49 -11.97 -8.30
C GLU A 82 2.58 -12.21 -9.38
N VAL A 83 2.30 -11.85 -10.64
CA VAL A 83 3.24 -12.03 -11.76
C VAL A 83 4.51 -11.20 -11.55
N TRP A 84 4.37 -9.98 -11.02
CA TRP A 84 5.50 -9.15 -10.62
C TRP A 84 6.33 -9.81 -9.53
N VAL A 85 5.71 -10.39 -8.51
CA VAL A 85 6.44 -11.06 -7.42
C VAL A 85 7.25 -12.25 -7.95
N MET A 86 6.69 -13.03 -8.88
CA MET A 86 7.38 -14.17 -9.49
C MET A 86 8.63 -13.74 -10.27
N GLN A 87 8.58 -12.58 -10.93
CA GLN A 87 9.67 -12.13 -11.81
C GLN A 87 10.67 -11.19 -11.12
N TYR A 88 10.20 -10.39 -10.16
CA TYR A 88 10.92 -9.27 -9.57
C TYR A 88 10.85 -9.21 -8.04
N GLY A 89 10.51 -10.31 -7.36
CA GLY A 89 10.33 -10.36 -5.90
C GLY A 89 11.57 -10.01 -5.05
N SER A 90 12.75 -9.86 -5.66
CA SER A 90 13.96 -9.32 -5.02
C SER A 90 14.02 -7.79 -5.00
N ILE A 91 13.23 -7.12 -5.83
CA ILE A 91 13.13 -5.65 -5.86
C ILE A 91 12.38 -5.19 -4.62
N THR A 92 12.92 -4.15 -3.97
CA THR A 92 12.28 -3.52 -2.81
C THR A 92 11.95 -2.07 -3.14
N ALA A 93 10.85 -1.59 -2.59
CA ALA A 93 10.53 -0.17 -2.61
C ALA A 93 11.38 0.55 -1.55
N GLN A 94 11.82 1.76 -1.86
CA GLN A 94 12.49 2.62 -0.88
C GLN A 94 11.57 3.80 -0.58
N PHE A 95 11.24 3.99 0.69
CA PHE A 95 10.54 5.19 1.16
C PHE A 95 11.52 6.02 1.98
N GLN A 96 11.53 7.32 1.73
CA GLN A 96 12.31 8.24 2.55
C GLN A 96 11.65 8.39 3.91
N GLU A 97 12.43 8.31 4.98
CA GLU A 97 11.96 8.77 6.28
C GLU A 97 11.73 10.27 6.19
N GLN A 98 10.48 10.71 6.38
CA GLN A 98 10.22 12.12 6.62
C GLN A 98 10.78 12.44 8.00
N ILE A 99 11.94 13.10 8.02
CA ILE A 99 12.51 13.70 9.23
C ILE A 99 11.47 14.72 9.70
N LEU A 100 10.86 14.45 10.85
CA LEU A 100 9.93 15.33 11.56
C LEU A 100 10.57 16.70 11.88
#